data_AF-M2CB35-F1
#
_entry.id   AF-M2CB35-F1
#
_cell.length_a   1.000
_cell.length_b   1.000
_cell.length_c   1.000
_cell.angle_alpha   90.00
_cell.angle_beta   90.00
_cell.angle_gamma   90.00
#
_symmetry.space_group_name_H-M   'P 1'
#
loop_
_entity.id
_entity.type
_entity.pdbx_description
1 polymer ?
#
loop_
_entity_poly.entity_id
_entity_poly.type
_entity_poly.pdbx_seq_one_letter_code
_entity_poly.pdbx_strand_id
1 'polypeptide(L)'
;MEEEKSTFIQNPILKSSLIAVVKEDLEKMANEYYIERLIKIVPSQGLENLSYAQDMLINMVKERTLRSFCTKYNIPHSDIYRMATGERAPGYYIILELCEVIHPTLWFTSIDEAKPKTRKIKTTPIEKAELKNTDGFKKLEKLSKDELIELKIDKQAIYKLKTGKTRILTFKRMIEFSPKINPTDWFIFED
;
A
#
# COMPACT_ATOMS: atom_id res chain seq x y z
N MET A 1 -42.37 12.17 -48.42
CA MET A 1 -41.24 12.41 -47.51
C MET A 1 -41.26 11.27 -46.52
N GLU A 2 -40.59 10.19 -46.88
CA GLU A 2 -40.49 8.99 -46.05
C GLU A 2 -39.51 9.27 -44.91
N GLU A 3 -39.96 9.08 -43.68
CA GLU A 3 -39.07 9.01 -42.53
C GLU A 3 -38.22 7.73 -42.68
N GLU A 4 -36.95 7.91 -43.00
CA GLU A 4 -35.93 6.86 -42.86
C GLU A 4 -35.90 6.41 -41.40
N LYS A 5 -36.62 5.33 -41.09
CA LYS A 5 -36.49 4.62 -39.82
C LYS A 5 -35.07 4.04 -39.78
N SER A 6 -34.19 4.76 -39.09
CA SER A 6 -32.86 4.30 -38.72
C SER A 6 -32.93 2.86 -38.19
N THR A 7 -32.37 1.94 -38.96
CA THR A 7 -32.28 0.50 -38.66
C THR A 7 -31.18 0.18 -37.65
N PHE A 8 -30.71 1.16 -36.90
CA PHE A 8 -29.77 0.93 -35.83
C PHE A 8 -30.45 0.20 -34.67
N ILE A 9 -30.20 -1.10 -34.63
CA ILE A 9 -30.42 -2.05 -33.52
C ILE A 9 -31.83 -2.65 -33.46
N GLN A 10 -32.21 -3.41 -34.51
CA GLN A 10 -33.29 -4.42 -34.40
C GLN A 10 -32.79 -5.80 -33.93
N ASN A 11 -31.47 -6.03 -33.84
CA ASN A 11 -30.93 -7.29 -33.36
C ASN A 11 -30.94 -7.32 -31.82
N PRO A 12 -31.78 -8.17 -31.18
CA PRO A 12 -31.94 -8.18 -29.73
C PRO A 12 -30.64 -8.53 -28.97
N ILE A 13 -29.72 -9.28 -29.60
CA ILE A 13 -28.42 -9.61 -29.00
C ILE A 13 -27.54 -8.35 -28.90
N LEU A 14 -27.44 -7.58 -29.99
CA LEU A 14 -26.68 -6.32 -30.00
C LEU A 14 -27.28 -5.29 -29.04
N LYS A 15 -28.62 -5.23 -28.94
CA LYS A 15 -29.31 -4.36 -27.99
C LYS A 15 -29.00 -4.74 -26.54
N SER A 16 -29.03 -6.03 -26.21
CA SER A 16 -28.70 -6.51 -24.86
C SER A 16 -27.24 -6.25 -24.48
N SER A 17 -26.31 -6.41 -25.43
CA SER A 17 -24.90 -6.13 -25.25
C SER A 17 -24.64 -4.63 -25.03
N LEU A 18 -25.27 -3.76 -25.82
CA LEU A 18 -25.15 -2.31 -25.66
C LEU A 18 -25.73 -1.82 -24.33
N ILE A 19 -26.88 -2.37 -23.90
CA ILE A 19 -27.47 -2.05 -22.59
C ILE A 19 -26.56 -2.51 -21.44
N ALA A 20 -25.94 -3.68 -21.56
CA ALA A 20 -25.00 -4.19 -20.57
C ALA A 20 -23.77 -3.28 -20.43
N VAL A 21 -23.18 -2.88 -21.55
CA VAL A 21 -22.02 -1.96 -21.58
C VAL A 21 -22.38 -0.60 -20.96
N VAL A 22 -23.51 0.00 -21.35
CA VAL A 22 -23.96 1.29 -20.80
C VAL A 22 -24.24 1.20 -19.29
N LYS A 23 -24.80 0.06 -18.83
CA LYS A 23 -25.03 -0.17 -17.39
C LYS A 23 -23.72 -0.30 -16.63
N GLU A 24 -22.74 -1.00 -17.18
CA GLU A 24 -21.42 -1.18 -16.59
C GLU A 24 -20.67 0.15 -16.48
N ASP A 25 -20.74 1.00 -17.53
CA ASP A 25 -20.18 2.35 -17.52
C ASP A 25 -20.88 3.27 -16.50
N LEU A 26 -22.21 3.23 -16.41
CA LEU A 26 -22.98 3.98 -15.41
C LEU A 26 -22.66 3.53 -13.98
N GLU A 27 -22.53 2.23 -13.75
CA GLU A 27 -22.12 1.70 -12.46
C GLU A 27 -20.70 2.15 -12.10
N LYS A 28 -19.77 2.15 -13.05
CA LYS A 28 -18.40 2.63 -12.86
C LYS A 28 -18.36 4.12 -12.51
N MET A 29 -19.05 4.97 -13.27
CA MET A 29 -19.16 6.41 -12.97
C MET A 29 -19.80 6.68 -11.61
N ALA A 30 -20.86 5.94 -11.25
CA ALA A 30 -21.50 6.08 -9.94
C ALA A 30 -20.56 5.64 -8.81
N ASN A 31 -19.71 4.63 -9.03
CA ASN A 31 -18.74 4.15 -8.06
C ASN A 31 -17.58 5.13 -7.87
N GLU A 32 -17.05 5.69 -8.96
CA GLU A 32 -16.02 6.74 -8.94
C GLU A 32 -16.54 7.97 -8.18
N TYR A 33 -17.76 8.40 -8.50
CA TYR A 33 -18.43 9.51 -7.82
C TYR A 33 -18.67 9.25 -6.33
N TYR A 34 -19.07 8.03 -5.97
CA TYR A 34 -19.29 7.63 -4.57
C TYR A 34 -17.98 7.68 -3.76
N ILE A 35 -16.89 7.16 -4.33
CA ILE A 35 -15.57 7.13 -3.69
C ILE A 35 -15.04 8.56 -3.51
N GLU A 36 -15.15 9.40 -4.54
CA GLU A 36 -14.63 10.77 -4.50
C GLU A 36 -15.40 11.69 -3.54
N ARG A 37 -16.71 11.48 -3.35
CA ARG A 37 -17.53 12.34 -2.46
C ARG A 37 -17.65 11.85 -1.02
N LEU A 38 -17.57 10.56 -0.74
CA LEU A 38 -17.88 10.01 0.59
C LEU A 38 -16.69 9.41 1.32
N ILE A 39 -15.64 9.01 0.62
CA ILE A 39 -14.45 8.44 1.25
C ILE A 39 -13.41 9.55 1.41
N LYS A 40 -13.21 10.00 2.65
CA LYS A 40 -12.07 10.86 2.97
C LYS A 40 -10.79 10.05 2.83
N ILE A 41 -10.04 10.32 1.77
CA ILE A 41 -8.71 9.75 1.55
C ILE A 41 -7.68 10.68 2.17
N VAL A 42 -6.81 10.12 3.02
CA VAL A 42 -5.72 10.83 3.69
C VAL A 42 -4.39 10.21 3.25
N PRO A 43 -3.37 11.02 2.95
CA PRO A 43 -2.00 10.54 2.77
C PRO A 43 -1.51 9.69 3.94
N SER A 44 -0.69 8.68 3.64
CA SER A 44 0.00 7.90 4.68
C SER A 44 0.79 8.83 5.57
N GLN A 45 0.91 8.45 6.84
CA GLN A 45 1.66 9.23 7.82
C GLN A 45 3.05 9.60 7.28
N GLY A 46 3.42 10.87 7.34
CA GLY A 46 4.72 11.36 6.91
C GLY A 46 4.83 11.71 5.42
N LEU A 47 3.76 11.58 4.64
CA LEU A 47 3.70 12.02 3.25
C LEU A 47 2.74 13.20 3.08
N GLU A 48 3.07 14.08 2.12
CA GLU A 48 2.21 15.20 1.73
C GLU A 48 1.08 14.74 0.78
N ASN A 49 1.38 13.78 -0.10
CA ASN A 49 0.43 13.17 -1.04
C ASN A 49 0.36 11.65 -0.85
N LEU A 50 -0.56 10.99 -1.57
CA LEU A 50 -0.76 9.55 -1.48
C LEU A 50 0.53 8.80 -1.83
N SER A 51 0.80 7.69 -1.13
CA SER A 51 1.87 6.80 -1.55
C SER A 51 1.45 5.99 -2.79
N TYR A 52 2.43 5.51 -3.56
CA TYR A 52 2.16 4.57 -4.67
C TYR A 52 1.39 3.33 -4.22
N ALA A 53 1.63 2.84 -3.00
CA ALA A 53 0.88 1.73 -2.44
C ALA A 53 -0.59 2.10 -2.16
N GLN A 54 -0.85 3.29 -1.59
CA GLN A 54 -2.22 3.76 -1.37
C GLN A 54 -2.97 3.94 -2.68
N ASP A 55 -2.35 4.57 -3.68
CA ASP A 55 -2.96 4.78 -4.99
C ASP A 55 -3.36 3.44 -5.65
N MET A 56 -2.46 2.45 -5.62
CA MET A 56 -2.75 1.09 -6.10
C MET A 56 -3.98 0.49 -5.38
N LEU A 57 -4.04 0.60 -4.05
CA LEU A 57 -5.15 0.03 -3.29
C LEU A 57 -6.46 0.80 -3.51
N ILE A 58 -6.41 2.12 -3.67
CA ILE A 58 -7.58 2.97 -3.98
C ILE A 58 -8.12 2.61 -5.37
N ASN A 59 -7.26 2.38 -6.35
CA ASN A 59 -7.68 1.94 -7.68
C ASN A 59 -8.39 0.58 -7.60
N MET A 60 -7.92 -0.34 -6.76
CA MET A 60 -8.63 -1.60 -6.50
C MET A 60 -9.98 -1.42 -5.80
N VAL A 61 -10.15 -0.39 -4.96
CA VAL A 61 -11.46 -0.04 -4.39
C VAL A 61 -12.40 0.46 -5.49
N LYS A 62 -11.93 1.37 -6.35
CA LYS A 62 -12.69 1.91 -7.49
C LYS A 62 -13.18 0.81 -8.43
N GLU A 63 -12.27 -0.11 -8.75
CA GLU A 63 -12.52 -1.26 -9.63
C GLU A 63 -13.26 -2.42 -8.93
N ARG A 64 -13.58 -2.31 -7.63
CA ARG A 64 -14.21 -3.38 -6.82
C ARG A 64 -13.40 -4.69 -6.78
N THR A 65 -12.09 -4.62 -6.97
CA THR A 65 -11.16 -5.76 -6.94
C THR A 65 -10.41 -5.92 -5.61
N LEU A 66 -10.55 -4.98 -4.66
CA LEU A 66 -9.83 -5.04 -3.38
C LEU A 66 -10.16 -6.30 -2.58
N ARG A 67 -11.43 -6.74 -2.56
CA ARG A 67 -11.85 -7.93 -1.81
C ARG A 67 -11.22 -9.22 -2.35
N SER A 68 -11.13 -9.37 -3.67
CA SER A 68 -10.50 -10.54 -4.28
C SER A 68 -8.98 -10.53 -4.06
N PHE A 69 -8.34 -9.35 -4.15
CA PHE A 69 -6.94 -9.16 -3.76
C PHE A 69 -6.70 -9.62 -2.31
N CYS A 70 -7.52 -9.16 -1.36
CA CYS A 70 -7.35 -9.51 0.04
C CYS A 70 -7.56 -11.02 0.30
N THR A 71 -8.52 -11.63 -0.38
CA THR A 71 -8.77 -13.08 -0.29
C THR A 71 -7.58 -13.88 -0.83
N LYS A 72 -6.99 -13.44 -1.96
CA LYS A 72 -5.84 -14.11 -2.59
C LYS A 72 -4.61 -14.15 -1.68
N TYR A 73 -4.34 -13.08 -0.95
CA TYR A 73 -3.18 -12.99 -0.05
C TYR A 73 -3.52 -13.26 1.42
N ASN A 74 -4.74 -13.76 1.71
CA ASN A 74 -5.20 -14.10 3.06
C ASN A 74 -5.03 -12.95 4.09
N ILE A 75 -5.36 -11.72 3.68
CA ILE A 75 -5.26 -10.52 4.51
C ILE A 75 -6.64 -9.94 4.83
N PRO A 76 -6.86 -9.33 6.02
CA PRO A 76 -8.14 -8.73 6.36
C PRO A 76 -8.49 -7.54 5.46
N HIS A 77 -9.60 -7.66 4.71
CA HIS A 77 -10.06 -6.59 3.82
C HIS A 77 -10.26 -5.25 4.53
N SER A 78 -10.80 -5.27 5.75
CA SER A 78 -11.01 -4.06 6.55
C SER A 78 -9.71 -3.33 6.86
N ASP A 79 -8.61 -4.06 7.15
CA ASP A 79 -7.33 -3.43 7.45
C ASP A 79 -6.72 -2.81 6.20
N ILE A 80 -6.76 -3.52 5.07
CA ILE A 80 -6.24 -2.99 3.79
C ILE A 80 -7.05 -1.79 3.31
N TYR A 81 -8.37 -1.83 3.45
CA TYR A 81 -9.23 -0.69 3.11
C TYR A 81 -8.87 0.54 3.94
N ARG A 82 -8.67 0.39 5.26
CA ARG A 82 -8.27 1.49 6.15
C ARG A 82 -6.86 2.00 5.85
N MET A 83 -5.96 1.15 5.35
CA MET A 83 -4.65 1.57 4.87
C MET A 83 -4.74 2.33 3.53
N ALA A 84 -5.59 1.87 2.62
CA ALA A 84 -5.84 2.54 1.34
C ALA A 84 -6.35 3.97 1.54
N THR A 85 -7.33 4.15 2.44
CA THR A 85 -7.91 5.47 2.75
C THR A 85 -7.06 6.33 3.67
N GLY A 86 -5.97 5.79 4.24
CA GLY A 86 -5.12 6.48 5.20
C GLY A 86 -5.71 6.63 6.60
N GLU A 87 -6.85 5.99 6.88
CA GLU A 87 -7.40 5.92 8.24
C GLU A 87 -6.45 5.20 9.21
N ARG A 88 -5.64 4.27 8.68
CA ARG A 88 -4.66 3.50 9.44
C ARG A 88 -3.31 3.47 8.73
N ALA A 89 -2.22 3.71 9.47
CA ALA A 89 -0.88 3.54 8.94
C ALA A 89 -0.59 2.06 8.58
N PRO A 90 0.21 1.79 7.53
CA PRO A 90 0.58 0.44 7.15
C PRO A 90 1.24 -0.36 8.29
N GLY A 91 0.75 -1.57 8.53
CA GLY A 91 1.31 -2.44 9.56
C GLY A 91 2.55 -3.17 9.07
N TYR A 92 3.53 -3.40 9.96
CA TYR A 92 4.77 -4.13 9.63
C TYR A 92 4.49 -5.48 8.95
N TYR A 93 3.65 -6.32 9.57
CA TYR A 93 3.33 -7.63 9.02
C TYR A 93 2.55 -7.57 7.70
N ILE A 94 1.73 -6.55 7.48
CA ILE A 94 1.03 -6.37 6.20
C ILE A 94 2.03 -6.00 5.10
N ILE A 95 2.97 -5.09 5.37
CA ILE A 95 4.02 -4.76 4.40
C ILE A 95 4.89 -6.00 4.13
N LEU A 96 5.22 -6.77 5.17
CA LEU A 96 5.99 -8.00 5.04
C LEU A 96 5.28 -9.05 4.16
N GLU A 97 4.00 -9.33 4.44
CA GLU A 97 3.21 -10.32 3.70
C GLU A 97 3.05 -9.93 2.24
N LEU A 98 2.91 -8.62 1.97
CA LEU A 98 2.69 -8.08 0.64
C LEU A 98 3.97 -7.67 -0.07
N CYS A 99 5.17 -7.85 0.49
CA CYS A 99 6.40 -7.27 -0.06
C CYS A 99 6.72 -7.76 -1.49
N GLU A 100 6.25 -8.96 -1.86
CA GLU A 100 6.36 -9.52 -3.21
C GLU A 100 5.47 -8.84 -4.25
N VAL A 101 4.37 -8.21 -3.83
CA VAL A 101 3.33 -7.64 -4.72
C VAL A 101 3.17 -6.14 -4.58
N ILE A 102 3.45 -5.59 -3.40
CA ILE A 102 3.57 -4.18 -3.09
C ILE A 102 4.92 -3.99 -2.40
N HIS A 103 5.91 -3.57 -3.19
CA HIS A 103 7.26 -3.39 -2.68
C HIS A 103 7.29 -2.39 -1.51
N PRO A 104 8.04 -2.64 -0.42
CA PRO A 104 8.06 -1.80 0.78
C PRO A 104 8.25 -0.31 0.50
N THR A 105 9.20 0.07 -0.37
CA THR A 105 9.42 1.48 -0.76
C THR A 105 8.16 2.20 -1.24
N LEU A 106 7.24 1.51 -1.92
CA LEU A 106 6.04 2.13 -2.48
C LEU A 106 5.06 2.61 -1.41
N TRP A 107 5.19 2.13 -0.17
CA TRP A 107 4.44 2.65 0.96
C TRP A 107 4.97 4.00 1.46
N PHE A 108 6.25 4.30 1.19
CA PHE A 108 6.97 5.46 1.70
C PHE A 108 7.33 6.49 0.62
N THR A 109 6.94 6.25 -0.64
CA THR A 109 7.19 7.17 -1.75
C THR A 109 5.87 7.69 -2.26
N SER A 110 5.77 9.01 -2.32
CA SER A 110 4.59 9.72 -2.77
C SER A 110 4.43 9.66 -4.28
N ILE A 111 3.19 9.72 -4.80
CA ILE A 111 2.89 9.60 -6.23
C ILE A 111 3.38 10.76 -7.10
N ASP A 112 3.64 11.92 -6.49
CA ASP A 112 4.28 13.08 -7.11
C ASP A 112 5.80 12.95 -7.21
N GLU A 113 6.40 12.01 -6.48
CA GLU A 113 7.80 11.63 -6.62
C GLU A 113 7.99 10.63 -7.77
N ALA A 114 9.20 10.59 -8.34
CA ALA A 114 9.54 9.61 -9.36
C ALA A 114 9.41 8.18 -8.80
N LYS A 115 8.61 7.35 -9.47
CA LYS A 115 8.39 5.96 -9.04
C LYS A 115 9.73 5.22 -8.89
N PRO A 116 10.03 4.65 -7.71
CA PRO A 116 11.32 4.04 -7.46
C PRO A 116 11.49 2.76 -8.27
N LYS A 117 12.72 2.49 -8.74
CA LYS A 117 13.06 1.20 -9.34
C LYS A 117 13.11 0.15 -8.24
N THR A 118 12.20 -0.80 -8.29
CA THR A 118 12.07 -1.87 -7.29
C THR A 118 12.72 -3.16 -7.79
N ARG A 119 13.23 -3.97 -6.86
CA ARG A 119 13.68 -5.34 -7.13
C ARG A 119 12.74 -6.29 -6.40
N LYS A 120 12.59 -7.52 -6.88
CA LYS A 120 11.78 -8.50 -6.18
C LYS A 120 12.41 -8.82 -4.83
N ILE A 121 11.62 -8.69 -3.77
CA ILE A 121 11.96 -9.14 -2.41
C ILE A 121 11.19 -10.43 -2.18
N LYS A 122 11.80 -11.42 -1.51
CA LYS A 122 11.10 -12.64 -1.13
C LYS A 122 10.31 -12.40 0.15
N THR A 123 9.07 -12.88 0.19
CA THR A 123 8.31 -12.88 1.45
C THR A 123 8.97 -13.84 2.44
N THR A 124 9.14 -13.38 3.68
CA THR A 124 9.60 -14.22 4.79
C THR A 124 8.39 -14.52 5.68
N PRO A 125 8.14 -15.80 6.04
CA PRO A 125 7.04 -16.14 6.94
C PRO A 125 7.14 -15.37 8.26
N ILE A 126 6.01 -14.89 8.78
CA ILE A 126 5.95 -14.06 9.98
C ILE A 126 6.63 -14.74 11.18
N GLU A 127 6.55 -16.07 11.27
CA GLU A 127 7.15 -16.87 12.35
C GLU A 127 8.69 -16.84 12.32
N LYS A 128 9.27 -16.60 11.14
CA LYS A 128 10.73 -16.51 10.91
C LYS A 128 11.22 -15.05 10.81
N ALA A 129 10.30 -14.11 10.71
CA ALA A 129 10.59 -12.69 10.49
C ALA A 129 11.07 -12.00 11.78
N GLU A 130 12.31 -12.27 12.17
CA GLU A 130 12.95 -11.58 13.30
C GLU A 130 13.64 -10.30 12.83
N LEU A 131 13.26 -9.15 13.39
CA LEU A 131 13.85 -7.84 13.02
C LEU A 131 15.38 -7.83 13.06
N LYS A 132 16.00 -8.49 14.05
CA LYS A 132 17.47 -8.56 14.19
C LYS A 132 18.18 -9.19 12.98
N ASN A 133 17.46 -9.97 12.17
CA ASN A 133 17.98 -10.64 10.98
C ASN A 133 17.78 -9.80 9.71
N THR A 134 17.21 -8.59 9.83
CA THR A 134 17.00 -7.70 8.68
C THR A 134 18.25 -6.86 8.40
N ASP A 135 18.48 -6.52 7.13
CA ASP A 135 19.55 -5.59 6.74
C ASP A 135 19.37 -4.21 7.42
N GLY A 136 18.13 -3.76 7.59
CA GLY A 136 17.81 -2.52 8.30
C GLY A 136 18.31 -2.52 9.74
N PHE A 137 18.20 -3.66 10.45
CA PHE A 137 18.71 -3.77 11.81
C PHE A 137 20.24 -3.76 11.86
N LYS A 138 20.92 -4.41 10.91
CA LYS A 138 22.38 -4.35 10.81
C LYS A 138 22.89 -2.94 10.56
N LYS A 139 22.18 -2.18 9.72
CA LYS A 139 22.46 -0.75 9.51
C LYS A 139 22.24 0.04 10.79
N LEU A 140 21.16 -0.22 11.53
CA LEU A 140 20.90 0.38 12.86
C LEU A 140 22.02 0.09 13.86
N GLU A 141 22.60 -1.11 13.86
CA GLU A 141 23.72 -1.45 14.75
C GLU A 141 24.99 -0.68 14.45
N LYS A 142 25.19 -0.31 13.19
CA LYS A 142 26.36 0.47 12.72
C LYS A 142 26.23 1.98 12.96
N LEU A 143 25.03 2.48 13.25
CA LEU A 143 24.83 3.91 13.54
C LEU A 143 25.54 4.31 14.83
N SER A 144 26.28 5.40 14.75
CA SER A 144 26.93 6.04 15.91
C SER A 144 25.90 6.66 16.87
N LYS A 145 26.33 6.99 18.09
CA LYS A 145 25.47 7.67 19.07
C LYS A 145 25.01 9.03 18.55
N ASP A 146 25.87 9.75 17.85
CA ASP A 146 25.58 11.09 17.34
C ASP A 146 24.54 11.01 16.21
N GLU A 147 24.67 10.05 15.29
CA GLU A 147 23.65 9.81 14.25
C GLU A 147 22.29 9.43 14.84
N LEU A 148 22.27 8.63 15.91
CA LEU A 148 21.02 8.28 16.59
C LEU A 148 20.37 9.50 17.28
N ILE A 149 21.18 10.47 17.75
CA ILE A 149 20.71 11.74 18.31
C ILE A 149 20.18 12.64 17.19
N GLU A 150 20.85 12.71 16.04
CA GLU A 150 20.40 13.47 14.85
C GLU A 150 19.00 13.02 14.39
N LEU A 151 18.73 11.72 14.44
CA LEU A 151 17.43 11.15 14.10
C LEU A 151 16.31 11.52 15.11
N LYS A 152 16.66 12.13 16.26
CA LYS A 152 15.73 12.52 17.34
C LYS A 152 14.86 11.36 17.84
N ILE A 153 15.39 10.14 17.78
CA ILE A 153 14.72 8.92 18.23
C ILE A 153 14.97 8.74 19.72
N ASP A 154 13.90 8.48 20.47
CA ASP A 154 13.97 8.22 21.90
C ASP A 154 14.95 7.06 22.23
N LYS A 155 15.86 7.31 23.17
CA LYS A 155 16.89 6.33 23.59
C LYS A 155 16.26 5.05 24.09
N GLN A 156 15.13 5.13 24.81
CA GLN A 156 14.45 3.94 25.33
C GLN A 156 13.85 3.11 24.19
N ALA A 157 13.35 3.75 23.12
CA ALA A 157 12.90 3.05 21.92
C ALA A 157 14.04 2.29 21.22
N ILE A 158 15.21 2.92 21.05
CA ILE A 158 16.40 2.26 20.47
C ILE A 158 16.82 1.08 21.34
N TYR A 159 16.88 1.28 22.67
CA TYR A 159 17.23 0.22 23.60
C TYR A 159 16.26 -0.98 23.51
N LYS A 160 14.95 -0.73 23.46
CA LYS A 160 13.94 -1.80 23.31
C LYS A 160 14.07 -2.54 21.98
N LEU A 161 14.41 -1.85 20.89
CA LEU A 161 14.69 -2.47 19.59
C LEU A 161 15.95 -3.35 19.67
N LYS A 162 17.07 -2.82 20.15
CA LYS A 162 18.35 -3.55 20.24
C LYS A 162 18.30 -4.74 21.20
N THR A 163 17.49 -4.67 22.25
CA THR A 163 17.31 -5.78 23.21
C THR A 163 16.23 -6.79 22.82
N GLY A 164 15.61 -6.65 21.64
CA GLY A 164 14.55 -7.56 21.18
C GLY A 164 13.23 -7.46 21.96
N LYS A 165 13.08 -6.45 22.83
CA LYS A 165 11.80 -6.16 23.53
C LYS A 165 10.72 -5.68 22.57
N THR A 166 11.13 -5.13 21.43
CA THR A 166 10.25 -4.76 20.33
C THR A 166 10.43 -5.76 19.18
N ARG A 167 9.36 -6.47 18.81
CA ARG A 167 9.38 -7.47 17.73
C ARG A 167 9.02 -6.91 16.35
N ILE A 168 8.45 -5.71 16.29
CA ILE A 168 8.02 -5.06 15.03
C ILE A 168 8.40 -3.57 15.00
N LEU A 169 8.68 -3.04 13.81
CA LEU A 169 8.79 -1.59 13.63
C LEU A 169 7.44 -1.00 13.25
N THR A 170 7.03 0.07 13.92
CA THR A 170 5.86 0.83 13.46
C THR A 170 6.20 1.61 12.20
N PHE A 171 5.19 1.93 11.37
CA PHE A 171 5.37 2.76 10.18
C PHE A 171 6.07 4.09 10.49
N LYS A 172 5.60 4.78 11.54
CA LYS A 172 6.24 5.97 12.07
C LYS A 172 7.74 5.77 12.36
N ARG A 173 8.10 4.65 13.00
CA ARG A 173 9.50 4.37 13.34
C ARG A 173 10.34 4.14 12.08
N MET A 174 9.79 3.48 11.06
CA MET A 174 10.46 3.31 9.77
C MET A 174 10.72 4.66 9.09
N ILE A 175 9.77 5.60 9.17
CA ILE A 175 9.95 6.98 8.68
C ILE A 175 11.03 7.71 9.48
N GLU A 176 11.02 7.61 10.81
CA GLU A 176 12.04 8.25 11.65
C GLU A 176 13.47 7.76 11.32
N PHE A 177 13.62 6.50 10.92
CA PHE A 177 14.90 5.95 10.47
C PHE A 177 15.24 6.22 8.99
N SER A 178 14.27 6.65 8.17
CA SER A 178 14.43 6.78 6.72
C SER A 178 15.60 7.68 6.27
N PRO A 179 16.03 8.73 7.02
CA PRO A 179 17.18 9.52 6.63
C PRO A 179 18.51 8.77 6.63
N LYS A 180 18.60 7.61 7.33
CA LYS A 180 19.84 6.83 7.47
C LYS A 180 19.68 5.37 7.05
N ILE A 181 18.46 4.83 7.03
CA ILE A 181 18.15 3.43 6.71
C ILE A 181 16.99 3.40 5.72
N ASN A 182 17.17 2.78 4.56
CA ASN A 182 16.07 2.69 3.61
C ASN A 182 14.94 1.86 4.22
N PRO A 183 13.66 2.31 4.19
CA PRO A 183 12.55 1.55 4.75
C PRO A 183 12.45 0.11 4.25
N THR A 184 12.93 -0.15 3.04
CA THR A 184 12.98 -1.48 2.41
C THR A 184 13.89 -2.44 3.15
N ASP A 185 14.98 -1.95 3.75
CA ASP A 185 15.99 -2.77 4.40
C ASP A 185 15.41 -3.53 5.61
N TRP A 186 14.31 -3.04 6.19
CA TRP A 186 13.58 -3.70 7.28
C TRP A 186 12.80 -4.95 6.85
N PHE A 187 12.77 -5.25 5.54
CA PHE A 187 12.06 -6.37 4.94
C PHE A 187 12.97 -7.28 4.13
N ILE A 188 14.28 -7.01 4.13
CA ILE A 188 15.30 -7.87 3.52
C ILE A 188 15.92 -8.69 4.65
N PHE A 189 15.64 -9.98 4.65
CA PHE A 189 16.19 -10.95 5.60
C PHE A 189 17.37 -11.65 4.97
N GLU A 190 18.41 -11.92 5.75
CA GLU A 190 19.45 -12.85 5.33
C GLU A 190 18.95 -14.29 5.41
N ASP A 191 19.46 -15.13 4.50
CA ASP A 191 19.31 -16.58 4.53
C ASP A 191 20.17 -17.22 5.64
#